data_AF-A0A4U5MUN6-F1
#
_entry.id   AF-A0A4U5MUN6-F1
#
_cell.length_a   1.000
_cell.length_b   1.000
_cell.length_c   1.000
_cell.angle_alpha   90.00
_cell.angle_beta   90.00
_cell.angle_gamma   90.00
#
_symmetry.space_group_name_H-M   'P 1'
#
loop_
_entity.id
_entity.type
_entity.pdbx_description
1 polymer ?
#
loop_
_entity_poly.entity_id
_entity_poly.type
_entity_poly.pdbx_seq_one_letter_code
_entity_poly.pdbx_strand_id
1 'polypeptide(L)'
;MSSHNAGSDHRLLRATIQDQARPEGRRPIPRPNAKKQIDKDLFRMAVAMNPPKPPADDASGYQDLVHCLQEAATFAEEEVRPRERLQPETRRLLQQRHRLRRLQTSSALKQRQGSSPRTQQGH
;
A
#
# COMPACT_ATOMS: atom_id res chain seq x y z
N MET A 1 7.74 -3.01 -30.65
CA MET A 1 8.95 -2.57 -29.93
C MET A 1 9.64 -3.82 -29.40
N SER A 2 10.79 -4.18 -29.99
CA SER A 2 11.49 -5.45 -29.76
C SER A 2 12.48 -5.28 -28.59
N SER A 3 12.26 -5.99 -27.48
CA SER A 3 13.21 -6.02 -26.35
C SER A 3 14.38 -6.94 -26.71
N HIS A 4 15.48 -6.34 -27.16
CA HIS A 4 16.76 -7.02 -27.38
C HIS A 4 17.32 -7.53 -26.03
N ASN A 5 17.60 -8.83 -25.94
CA ASN A 5 18.55 -9.35 -24.97
C ASN A 5 19.95 -8.98 -25.49
N ALA A 6 20.53 -7.92 -24.96
CA ALA A 6 21.83 -7.44 -25.39
C ALA A 6 22.93 -8.49 -25.10
N GLY A 7 23.49 -9.09 -26.16
CA GLY A 7 24.78 -9.80 -26.13
C GLY A 7 24.77 -11.32 -25.95
N SER A 8 23.65 -12.02 -26.13
CA SER A 8 23.62 -13.49 -26.06
C SER A 8 22.82 -14.10 -27.22
N ASP A 9 23.39 -15.09 -27.88
CA ASP A 9 22.73 -15.89 -28.94
C ASP A 9 21.59 -16.77 -28.39
N HIS A 10 21.51 -16.93 -27.06
CA HIS A 10 20.47 -17.72 -26.42
C HIS A 10 19.17 -16.93 -26.23
N ARG A 11 18.04 -17.60 -26.49
CA ARG A 11 16.71 -17.04 -26.20
C ARG A 11 16.41 -17.15 -24.71
N LEU A 12 16.00 -16.04 -24.10
CA LEU A 12 15.53 -16.05 -22.71
C LEU A 12 14.16 -16.71 -22.65
N LEU A 13 14.09 -17.90 -22.06
CA LEU A 13 12.83 -18.55 -21.71
C LEU A 13 12.38 -18.04 -20.34
N ARG A 14 11.22 -17.37 -20.29
CA ARG A 14 10.55 -17.01 -19.03
C ARG A 14 9.30 -17.86 -18.89
N ALA A 15 9.26 -18.69 -17.86
CA ALA A 15 8.07 -19.44 -17.47
C ALA A 15 7.57 -18.94 -16.12
N THR A 16 6.25 -18.79 -15.99
CA THR A 16 5.57 -18.60 -14.70
C THR A 16 5.05 -19.94 -14.23
N ILE A 17 5.67 -20.51 -13.21
CA ILE A 17 5.17 -21.72 -12.55
C ILE A 17 4.14 -21.27 -11.52
N GLN A 18 2.88 -21.62 -11.75
CA GLN A 18 1.85 -21.50 -10.73
C GLN A 18 1.96 -22.72 -9.82
N ASP A 19 2.61 -22.54 -8.68
CA ASP A 19 2.64 -23.54 -7.63
C ASP A 19 1.22 -23.66 -7.02
N GLN A 20 0.51 -24.73 -7.41
CA GLN A 20 -0.81 -25.08 -6.86
C GLN A 20 -0.69 -25.82 -5.52
N ALA A 21 0.51 -26.11 -5.01
CA ALA A 21 0.71 -26.86 -3.78
C ALA A 21 0.69 -25.96 -2.52
N ARG A 22 -0.01 -24.83 -2.55
CA ARG A 22 -0.20 -24.02 -1.36
C ARG A 22 -1.54 -24.39 -0.72
N PRO A 23 -1.57 -25.00 0.47
CA PRO A 23 -2.82 -25.08 1.21
C PRO A 23 -3.36 -23.67 1.38
N GLU A 24 -4.69 -23.54 1.32
CA GLU A 24 -5.52 -22.34 1.45
C GLU A 24 -5.36 -21.63 2.83
N GLY A 25 -4.13 -21.48 3.31
CA GLY A 25 -3.77 -20.57 4.38
C GLY A 25 -3.69 -19.18 3.79
N ARG A 26 -4.80 -18.43 3.88
CA ARG A 26 -4.81 -16.97 3.70
C ARG A 26 -3.58 -16.43 4.45
N ARG A 27 -2.59 -15.93 3.70
CA ARG A 27 -1.51 -15.16 4.31
C ARG A 27 -2.19 -14.06 5.14
N PRO A 28 -1.85 -13.89 6.44
CA PRO A 28 -2.41 -12.79 7.20
C PRO A 28 -2.10 -11.51 6.44
N ILE A 29 -3.15 -10.80 6.05
CA ILE A 29 -3.00 -9.49 5.41
C ILE A 29 -2.25 -8.65 6.45
N PRO A 30 -1.04 -8.15 6.16
CA PRO A 30 -0.35 -7.28 7.08
C PRO A 30 -1.26 -6.08 7.32
N ARG A 31 -1.81 -5.99 8.54
CA ARG A 31 -2.57 -4.82 8.94
C ARG A 31 -1.58 -3.66 8.88
N PRO A 32 -1.84 -2.60 8.09
CA PRO A 32 -0.99 -1.43 8.15
C PRO A 32 -1.04 -0.92 9.58
N ASN A 33 0.10 -0.92 10.28
CA ASN A 33 0.20 -0.29 11.60
C ASN A 33 -0.33 1.14 11.45
N ALA A 34 -1.31 1.51 12.28
CA ALA A 34 -1.80 2.87 12.33
C ALA A 34 -0.59 3.78 12.55
N LYS A 35 -0.37 4.71 11.61
CA LYS A 35 0.72 5.66 11.77
C LYS A 35 0.32 6.58 12.91
N LYS A 36 1.14 6.64 13.95
CA LYS A 36 0.98 7.62 15.03
C LYS A 36 1.86 8.82 14.74
N GLN A 37 1.38 10.01 15.07
CA GLN A 37 2.17 11.23 15.09
C GLN A 37 2.06 11.88 16.46
N ILE A 38 3.04 12.71 16.80
CA ILE A 38 2.98 13.54 18.00
C ILE A 38 2.50 14.93 17.58
N ASP A 39 1.40 15.39 18.16
CA ASP A 39 1.01 16.79 18.07
C ASP A 39 1.99 17.62 18.90
N LYS A 40 2.74 18.51 18.22
CA LYS A 40 3.82 19.28 18.83
C LYS A 40 3.30 20.31 19.83
N ASP A 41 2.12 20.86 19.62
CA ASP A 41 1.56 21.90 20.48
C ASP A 41 1.01 21.28 21.76
N LEU A 42 0.29 20.15 21.64
CA LEU A 42 -0.12 19.33 22.78
C LEU A 42 1.08 18.82 23.58
N PHE A 43 2.14 18.37 22.90
CA PHE A 43 3.37 17.93 23.55
C PHE A 43 4.03 19.06 24.35
N ARG A 44 4.19 20.24 23.74
CA ARG A 44 4.77 21.42 24.40
C ARG A 44 3.93 21.85 25.61
N MET A 45 2.61 21.83 25.48
CA MET A 45 1.71 22.10 26.60
C MET A 45 1.88 21.09 27.73
N ALA A 46 1.93 19.79 27.43
CA ALA A 46 2.10 18.73 28.43
C ALA A 46 3.42 18.87 29.20
N VAL A 47 4.51 19.18 28.50
CA VAL A 47 5.82 19.46 29.13
C VAL A 47 5.77 20.73 29.97
N ALA A 48 5.07 21.78 29.54
CA ALA A 48 4.96 23.03 30.30
C ALA A 48 4.09 22.89 31.57
N MET A 49 3.06 22.03 31.53
CA MET A 49 2.16 21.79 32.66
C MET A 49 2.82 20.91 33.74
N ASN A 50 3.69 19.99 33.34
CA ASN A 50 4.48 19.16 34.23
C ASN A 50 5.96 19.27 33.84
N PRO A 51 6.61 20.40 34.17
CA PRO A 51 8.00 20.60 33.81
C PRO A 51 8.86 19.51 34.47
N PRO A 52 9.75 18.85 33.71
CA PRO A 52 10.65 17.88 34.31
C PRO A 52 11.47 18.59 35.38
N LYS A 53 11.61 17.93 36.53
CA LYS A 53 12.45 18.45 37.61
C LYS A 53 13.87 18.67 37.05
N PRO A 54 14.57 19.72 37.48
CA PRO A 54 15.97 19.89 37.08
C PRO A 54 16.71 18.59 37.42
N PRO A 55 17.51 18.04 36.49
CA PRO A 55 18.22 16.81 36.76
C PRO A 55 19.10 17.07 37.98
N ALA A 56 18.93 16.27 39.02
CA ALA A 56 19.99 16.12 40.00
C ALA A 56 21.22 15.58 39.25
N ASP A 57 22.43 15.91 39.68
CA ASP A 57 23.70 15.53 39.02
C ASP A 57 23.98 14.00 39.00
N ASP A 58 22.97 13.19 39.28
CA ASP A 58 22.99 11.75 39.34
C ASP A 58 22.20 11.10 38.19
N ALA A 59 22.45 9.80 37.97
CA ALA A 59 21.81 9.03 36.90
C ALA A 59 20.27 8.93 37.05
N SER A 60 19.73 9.24 38.23
CA SER A 60 18.29 9.21 38.51
C SER A 60 17.55 10.38 37.83
N GLY A 61 18.14 11.58 37.84
CA GLY A 61 17.54 12.76 37.21
C GLY A 61 17.34 12.62 35.70
N TYR A 62 18.23 11.88 35.02
CA TYR A 62 18.06 11.58 33.60
C TYR A 62 16.89 10.63 33.33
N GLN A 63 16.71 9.59 34.17
CA GLN A 63 15.59 8.67 34.00
C GLN A 63 14.24 9.35 34.23
N ASP A 64 14.15 10.22 35.23
CA ASP A 64 12.95 11.00 35.51
C ASP A 64 12.60 11.95 34.35
N LEU A 65 13.61 12.60 33.76
CA LEU A 65 13.43 13.42 32.55
C LEU A 65 12.87 12.59 31.39
N VAL A 66 13.45 11.42 31.14
CA VAL A 66 13.00 10.52 30.07
C VAL A 66 11.56 10.08 30.31
N HIS A 67 11.20 9.74 31.55
CA HIS A 67 9.84 9.35 31.91
C HIS A 67 8.84 10.48 31.64
N CYS A 68 9.11 11.70 32.11
CA CYS A 68 8.25 12.85 31.87
C CYS A 68 8.06 13.13 30.36
N LEU A 69 9.12 13.02 29.57
CA LEU A 69 9.05 13.21 28.12
C LEU A 69 8.25 12.09 27.43
N GLN A 70 8.34 10.84 27.90
CA GLN A 70 7.55 9.73 27.39
C GLN A 70 6.06 9.88 27.72
N GLU A 71 5.73 10.35 28.92
CA GLU A 71 4.35 10.63 29.30
C GLU A 71 3.75 11.76 28.45
N ALA A 72 4.50 12.86 28.27
CA ALA A 72 4.09 13.96 27.41
C ALA A 72 3.93 13.51 25.95
N ALA A 73 4.83 12.66 25.45
CA ALA A 73 4.75 12.09 24.10
C ALA A 73 3.50 11.22 23.96
N THR A 74 3.22 10.35 24.93
CA THR A 74 2.06 9.45 24.94
C THR A 74 0.76 10.24 24.98
N PHE A 75 0.70 11.31 25.79
CA PHE A 75 -0.46 12.21 25.84
C PHE A 75 -0.72 12.91 24.51
N ALA A 76 0.34 13.31 23.81
CA ALA A 76 0.27 14.00 22.53
C ALA A 76 0.25 13.06 21.31
N GLU A 77 0.17 11.74 21.51
CA GLU A 77 0.03 10.79 20.41
C GLU A 77 -1.36 10.93 19.77
N GLU A 78 -1.36 11.20 18.47
CA GLU A 78 -2.56 11.21 17.64
C GLU A 78 -2.45 10.13 16.56
N GLU A 79 -3.55 9.42 16.31
CA GLU A 79 -3.65 8.55 15.13
C GLU A 79 -3.68 9.41 13.86
N VAL A 80 -2.68 9.24 13.00
CA VAL A 80 -2.68 9.85 11.66
C VAL A 80 -3.79 9.20 10.88
N ARG A 81 -4.89 9.94 10.72
CA ARG A 81 -5.98 9.50 9.85
C ARG A 81 -5.42 9.27 8.45
N PRO A 82 -5.68 8.11 7.84
CA PRO A 82 -5.23 7.86 6.49
C PRO A 82 -5.86 8.92 5.57
N ARG A 83 -5.02 9.82 5.07
CA ARG A 83 -5.46 10.85 4.13
C ARG A 83 -5.87 10.17 2.84
N GLU A 84 -7.15 10.29 2.47
CA GLU A 84 -7.64 9.75 1.21
C GLU A 84 -6.90 10.45 0.06
N ARG A 85 -6.20 9.67 -0.77
CA ARG A 85 -5.47 10.20 -1.93
C ARG A 85 -6.39 10.72 -3.04
N LEU A 86 -7.64 10.27 -3.03
CA LEU A 86 -8.64 10.58 -4.05
C LEU A 86 -9.95 10.85 -3.36
N GLN A 87 -10.65 11.88 -3.83
CA GLN A 87 -12.02 12.14 -3.40
C GLN A 87 -12.91 10.92 -3.73
N PRO A 88 -13.95 10.66 -2.92
CA PRO A 88 -14.84 9.52 -3.11
C PRO A 88 -15.44 9.44 -4.52
N GLU A 89 -15.81 10.60 -5.10
CA GLU A 89 -16.35 10.70 -6.45
C GLU A 89 -15.33 10.27 -7.52
N THR A 90 -14.10 10.77 -7.42
CA THR A 90 -13.01 10.40 -8.35
C THR A 90 -12.70 8.91 -8.26
N ARG A 91 -12.71 8.35 -7.04
CA ARG A 91 -12.52 6.92 -6.81
C ARG A 91 -13.62 6.10 -7.50
N ARG A 92 -14.89 6.51 -7.39
CA ARG A 92 -16.03 5.86 -8.07
C ARG A 92 -15.89 5.92 -9.59
N LEU A 93 -15.55 7.08 -10.14
CA LEU A 93 -15.33 7.25 -11.58
C LEU A 93 -14.22 6.33 -12.12
N LEU A 94 -13.10 6.24 -11.41
CA LEU A 94 -11.99 5.36 -11.81
C LEU A 94 -12.38 3.87 -11.73
N GLN A 95 -13.14 3.47 -10.72
CA GLN A 95 -13.67 2.11 -10.59
C GLN A 95 -14.64 1.79 -11.73
N GLN A 96 -15.56 2.70 -12.06
CA GLN A 96 -16.50 2.56 -13.17
C GLN A 96 -15.75 2.44 -14.49
N ARG A 97 -14.77 3.31 -14.76
CA ARG A 97 -13.92 3.25 -15.96
C ARG A 97 -13.20 1.90 -16.06
N HIS A 98 -12.63 1.41 -14.97
CA HIS A 98 -11.93 0.14 -14.96
C HIS A 98 -12.88 -1.05 -15.21
N ARG A 99 -14.10 -1.01 -14.66
CA ARG A 99 -15.15 -2.00 -14.93
C ARG A 99 -15.54 -2.00 -16.42
N LEU A 100 -15.77 -0.83 -17.00
CA LEU A 100 -16.13 -0.70 -18.42
C LEU A 100 -15.00 -1.20 -19.34
N ARG A 101 -13.74 -0.87 -19.06
CA ARG A 101 -12.60 -1.40 -19.82
C ARG A 101 -12.54 -2.94 -19.81
N ARG A 102 -12.79 -3.57 -18.65
CA ARG A 102 -12.80 -5.04 -18.55
C ARG A 102 -13.91 -5.67 -19.40
N LEU A 103 -15.09 -5.06 -19.42
CA LEU A 103 -16.20 -5.51 -20.26
C LEU A 103 -15.92 -5.33 -21.76
N GLN A 104 -15.25 -4.24 -22.15
CA GLN A 104 -14.83 -4.03 -23.54
C GLN A 104 -13.76 -5.02 -24.00
N THR A 105 -12.81 -5.37 -23.13
CA THR A 105 -11.81 -6.39 -23.45
C THR A 105 -12.42 -7.79 -23.58
N SER A 106 -13.43 -8.12 -22.76
CA SER A 106 -14.11 -9.41 -22.86
C SER A 106 -15.06 -9.49 -24.06
N SER A 107 -15.71 -8.38 -24.44
CA SER A 107 -16.51 -8.31 -25.67
C SER A 107 -15.66 -8.39 -26.93
N ALA A 108 -14.50 -7.72 -26.94
CA ALA A 108 -13.56 -7.80 -28.07
C ALA A 108 -12.94 -9.19 -28.25
N LEU A 109 -12.69 -9.94 -27.16
CA LEU A 109 -12.28 -11.34 -27.24
C LEU A 109 -13.38 -12.25 -27.79
N LYS A 110 -14.64 -12.03 -27.40
CA LYS A 110 -15.78 -12.82 -27.91
C LYS A 110 -16.04 -12.60 -29.40
N GLN A 111 -15.92 -11.37 -29.90
CA GLN A 111 -16.07 -11.11 -31.35
C GLN A 111 -14.97 -11.77 -32.18
N ARG A 112 -13.73 -11.86 -31.66
CA ARG A 112 -12.62 -12.53 -32.36
C ARG A 112 -12.75 -14.05 -32.43
N GLN A 113 -13.56 -14.68 -31.58
CA GLN A 113 -13.84 -16.13 -31.65
C GLN A 113 -15.05 -16.46 -32.55
N GLY A 114 -15.83 -15.46 -32.97
CA GLY A 114 -17.00 -15.64 -33.84
C GLY A 114 -16.73 -15.49 -35.34
N SER A 115 -15.57 -14.99 -35.74
CA SER A 115 -15.20 -14.79 -37.14
C SER A 115 -14.27 -15.90 -37.63
N SER A 116 -14.79 -17.12 -37.76
CA SER A 116 -14.18 -18.12 -38.64
C SER A 116 -14.58 -17.82 -40.09
N PRO A 117 -13.63 -17.56 -41.01
CA PRO A 117 -13.98 -17.41 -42.41
C PRO A 117 -14.36 -18.80 -42.96
N ARG A 118 -15.63 -18.96 -43.31
CA ARG A 118 -16.15 -20.13 -44.00
C ARG A 118 -15.69 -20.06 -45.46
N THR A 119 -14.57 -20.70 -45.77
CA THR A 119 -14.10 -20.88 -47.14
C THR A 119 -15.11 -21.76 -47.87
N GLN A 120 -15.92 -21.15 -48.75
CA GLN A 120 -16.67 -21.88 -49.77
C GLN A 120 -15.69 -22.20 -50.90
N GLN A 121 -15.40 -23.48 -51.14
CA GLN A 121 -14.91 -23.95 -52.43
C GLN A 121 -16.12 -24.36 -53.25
N GLY A 122 -16.40 -23.59 -54.29
CA GLY A 122 -17.36 -23.91 -55.33
C GLY A 122 -16.65 -24.62 -56.49
N HIS A 123 -17.30 -25.69 -56.94
CA HIS A 123 -17.36 -26.33 -58.26
C HIS A 123 -16.10 -26.45 -59.12
#